data_AF-W6L9U0-F1
#
_entry.id   AF-W6L9U0-F1
#
_cell.length_a   1.000
_cell.length_b   1.000
_cell.length_c   1.000
_cell.angle_alpha   90.00
_cell.angle_beta   90.00
_cell.angle_gamma   90.00
#
_symmetry.space_group_name_H-M   'P 1'
#
loop_
_entity.id
_entity.type
_entity.pdbx_description
1 polymer ?
#
loop_
_entity_poly.entity_id
_entity_poly.type
_entity_poly.pdbx_seq_one_letter_code
_entity_poly.pdbx_strand_id
1 'polypeptide(L)'
;MSVPVSFVCSVDDFRRIFYVDEGASGIQQFDDSPGKLQHSPPSDSLLLFYESGDAGVSADGISAFQQQVESSAMQHGAEVRLFLWYSTNNAFIDAKEQLFKRKGFPLLVIVFRRIIADSFRDLPLDVLTKDTISRICERLALYQGSKVTAHIHCKNSFPFLQGENDVNAFQSFHNHSNIETQTLSVDVVQIIEMGKNLLCKDRADYAEKCFVKALKILDALKVEVCKGERTNEGEADFIPHDYTRSVAYCIAWAAIAQLVQGKEVLHNAFIERLTGGRNKSSNVCEEGPFFTFTEEPLSDECRACALHRLLIAAPLPWIAATCSERKLQEILNTTPTDHARRAQLIITLFLRGDIERALTEAARLHSLRIDFGRVALKEISRFLGSIMRLE
;
A
#
# COMPACT_ATOMS: atom_id res chain seq x y z
N MET A 1 -11.39 -34.15 -4.11
CA MET A 1 -9.92 -33.97 -4.19
C MET A 1 -9.40 -33.99 -2.77
N SER A 2 -8.45 -34.85 -2.42
CA SER A 2 -7.82 -34.81 -1.08
C SER A 2 -6.77 -33.70 -1.03
N VAL A 3 -6.76 -32.92 0.05
CA VAL A 3 -5.74 -31.88 0.29
C VAL A 3 -4.46 -32.55 0.79
N PRO A 4 -3.31 -32.45 0.08
CA PRO A 4 -2.06 -33.02 0.55
C PRO A 4 -1.61 -32.33 1.84
N VAL A 5 -1.42 -33.10 2.91
CA VAL A 5 -0.93 -32.61 4.20
C VAL A 5 0.54 -33.02 4.38
N SER A 6 1.40 -32.06 4.73
CA SER A 6 2.83 -32.30 4.98
C SER A 6 3.26 -31.68 6.31
N PHE A 7 4.13 -32.37 7.05
CA PHE A 7 4.69 -31.86 8.30
C PHE A 7 6.04 -31.23 8.05
N VAL A 8 6.24 -30.02 8.56
CA VAL A 8 7.50 -29.29 8.45
C VAL A 8 8.38 -29.69 9.64
N CYS A 9 9.30 -30.62 9.40
CA CYS A 9 10.18 -31.18 10.44
C CYS A 9 11.63 -30.68 10.33
N SER A 10 12.03 -30.16 9.16
CA SER A 10 13.37 -29.66 8.89
C SER A 10 13.36 -28.30 8.16
N VAL A 11 14.50 -27.62 8.16
CA VAL A 11 14.68 -26.35 7.42
C VAL A 11 14.50 -26.56 5.92
N ASP A 12 14.87 -27.73 5.41
CA ASP A 12 14.69 -28.07 4.00
C ASP A 12 13.22 -28.29 3.66
N ASP A 13 12.43 -28.89 4.56
CA ASP A 13 10.97 -28.98 4.40
C ASP A 13 10.29 -27.60 4.42
N PHE A 14 10.79 -26.68 5.24
CA PHE A 14 10.31 -25.30 5.25
C PHE A 14 10.65 -24.56 3.95
N ARG A 15 11.86 -24.77 3.42
CA ARG A 15 12.28 -24.20 2.13
C ARG A 15 11.43 -24.72 0.97
N ARG A 16 11.02 -25.99 1.00
CA ARG A 16 10.14 -26.60 -0.03
C ARG A 16 8.77 -25.95 -0.15
N ILE A 17 8.32 -25.18 0.86
CA ILE A 17 7.10 -24.37 0.80
C ILE A 17 7.26 -23.21 -0.21
N PHE A 18 8.48 -22.70 -0.35
CA PHE A 18 8.79 -21.49 -1.14
C PHE A 18 9.62 -21.80 -2.40
N TYR A 19 10.25 -22.96 -2.49
CA TYR A 19 11.13 -23.34 -3.60
C TYR A 19 10.77 -24.74 -4.12
N VAL A 20 10.74 -24.90 -5.44
CA VAL A 20 10.68 -26.24 -6.05
C VAL A 20 12.09 -26.82 -6.04
N ASP A 21 12.24 -28.05 -5.56
CA ASP A 21 13.50 -28.81 -5.61
C ASP A 21 13.97 -28.90 -7.07
N GLU A 22 14.94 -28.07 -7.47
CA GLU A 22 15.76 -28.31 -8.67
C GLU A 22 16.92 -29.29 -8.39
N GLY A 23 16.98 -29.88 -7.19
CA GLY A 23 18.17 -30.55 -6.67
C GLY A 23 18.06 -32.05 -6.35
N ALA A 24 16.94 -32.73 -6.57
CA ALA A 24 16.85 -34.19 -6.34
C ALA A 24 17.12 -34.99 -7.62
N SER A 25 18.13 -34.60 -8.40
CA SER A 25 18.76 -35.44 -9.41
C SER A 25 20.06 -35.96 -8.84
N GLY A 26 19.97 -36.94 -7.95
CA GLY A 26 21.10 -37.47 -7.23
C GLY A 26 20.86 -38.91 -6.80
N ILE A 27 21.02 -39.81 -7.78
CA ILE A 27 21.20 -41.26 -7.61
C ILE A 27 19.92 -42.05 -7.32
N GLN A 28 19.30 -42.60 -8.39
CA GLN A 28 18.88 -44.00 -8.42
C GLN A 28 18.70 -44.50 -9.85
N GLN A 29 18.98 -45.79 -10.01
CA GLN A 29 19.40 -46.50 -11.21
C GLN A 29 18.35 -46.58 -12.33
N PHE A 30 18.87 -46.77 -13.54
CA PHE A 30 18.19 -47.24 -14.76
C PHE A 30 17.12 -48.29 -14.45
N ASP A 31 15.88 -48.02 -14.86
CA ASP A 31 15.05 -49.03 -15.50
C ASP A 31 14.07 -48.39 -16.49
N ASP A 32 13.97 -48.98 -17.67
CA ASP A 32 13.28 -48.47 -18.85
C ASP A 32 11.75 -48.47 -18.67
N SER A 33 11.14 -47.29 -18.65
CA SER A 33 9.72 -47.08 -18.94
C SER A 33 9.46 -45.61 -19.33
N PRO A 34 8.70 -45.31 -20.40
CA PRO A 34 8.45 -43.94 -20.83
C PRO A 34 7.32 -43.33 -19.99
N GLY A 35 7.58 -43.13 -18.69
CA GLY A 35 6.71 -42.38 -17.79
C GLY A 35 7.11 -40.91 -17.82
N LYS A 36 6.30 -40.07 -18.47
CA LYS A 36 6.42 -38.61 -18.37
C LYS A 36 6.57 -38.19 -16.90
N LEU A 37 7.71 -37.61 -16.53
CA LEU A 37 7.85 -36.82 -15.31
C LEU A 37 6.81 -35.68 -15.36
N GLN A 38 5.66 -35.90 -14.74
CA GLN A 38 4.65 -34.87 -14.56
C GLN A 38 5.19 -33.87 -13.53
N HIS A 39 5.80 -32.80 -14.02
CA HIS A 39 6.01 -31.60 -13.21
C HIS A 39 4.63 -31.05 -12.82
N SER A 40 4.18 -31.34 -11.61
CA SER A 40 2.97 -30.73 -11.06
C SER A 40 3.15 -29.21 -10.99
N PRO A 41 2.18 -28.40 -11.44
CA PRO A 41 2.24 -26.95 -11.29
C PRO A 41 2.42 -26.56 -9.81
N PRO A 42 3.04 -25.41 -9.50
CA PRO A 42 3.22 -24.96 -8.12
C PRO A 42 1.84 -24.76 -7.47
N SER A 43 1.44 -25.66 -6.59
CA SER A 43 0.17 -25.56 -5.86
C SER A 43 0.30 -24.59 -4.69
N ASP A 44 -0.73 -23.79 -4.45
CA ASP A 44 -0.73 -22.85 -3.33
C ASP A 44 -0.81 -23.59 -2.00
N SER A 45 -0.27 -22.98 -0.96
CA SER A 45 0.01 -23.65 0.31
C SER A 45 -0.52 -22.85 1.49
N LEU A 46 -1.21 -23.54 2.39
CA LEU A 46 -1.55 -23.02 3.71
C LEU A 46 -0.52 -23.55 4.70
N LEU A 47 0.14 -22.67 5.43
CA LEU A 47 1.09 -23.03 6.47
C LEU A 47 0.50 -22.68 7.82
N LEU A 48 0.10 -23.71 8.58
CA LEU A 48 -0.30 -23.55 9.97
C LEU A 48 0.90 -23.81 10.87
N PHE A 49 1.29 -22.77 11.58
CA PHE A 49 2.34 -22.79 12.58
C PHE A 49 1.70 -22.90 13.97
N TYR A 50 2.12 -23.88 14.79
CA TYR A 50 1.53 -24.13 16.11
C TYR A 50 2.49 -24.70 17.16
N GLU A 51 2.11 -24.57 18.44
CA GLU A 51 2.78 -25.12 19.63
C GLU A 51 1.78 -26.02 20.38
N SER A 52 2.22 -27.18 20.85
CA SER A 52 1.36 -28.10 21.60
C SER A 52 1.41 -27.76 23.08
N GLY A 53 0.25 -27.73 23.73
CA GLY A 53 0.16 -27.71 25.20
C GLY A 53 -0.18 -26.37 25.84
N ASP A 54 -0.29 -25.26 25.09
CA ASP A 54 -0.75 -23.97 25.60
C ASP A 54 -1.97 -23.45 24.80
N ALA A 55 -3.01 -23.04 25.53
CA ALA A 55 -4.22 -22.24 25.24
C ALA A 55 -4.97 -22.27 23.89
N GLY A 56 -4.56 -22.96 22.81
CA GLY A 56 -5.26 -22.80 21.53
C GLY A 56 -5.14 -23.89 20.48
N VAL A 57 -4.37 -24.96 20.72
CA VAL A 57 -4.18 -26.03 19.72
C VAL A 57 -4.12 -27.41 20.40
N SER A 58 -5.21 -28.17 20.30
CA SER A 58 -5.28 -29.58 20.69
C SER A 58 -5.10 -30.49 19.48
N ALA A 59 -4.78 -31.78 19.70
CA ALA A 59 -4.74 -32.78 18.62
C ALA A 59 -6.08 -32.83 17.86
N ASP A 60 -7.19 -32.84 18.60
CA ASP A 60 -8.54 -32.80 18.03
C ASP A 60 -8.80 -31.50 17.24
N GLY A 61 -8.27 -30.37 17.70
CA GLY A 61 -8.36 -29.07 17.02
C GLY A 61 -7.59 -29.04 15.70
N ILE A 62 -6.41 -29.68 15.64
CA ILE A 62 -5.63 -29.82 14.41
C ILE A 62 -6.37 -30.73 13.42
N SER A 63 -6.94 -31.85 13.89
CA SER A 63 -7.73 -32.75 13.05
C SER A 63 -9.00 -32.06 12.51
N ALA A 64 -9.72 -31.30 13.34
CA ALA A 64 -10.86 -30.50 12.91
C ALA A 64 -10.45 -29.42 11.89
N PHE A 65 -9.28 -28.80 12.07
CA PHE A 65 -8.74 -27.83 11.12
C PHE A 65 -8.40 -28.48 9.77
N GLN A 66 -7.74 -29.63 9.76
CA GLN A 66 -7.46 -30.39 8.55
C GLN A 66 -8.75 -30.75 7.80
N GLN A 67 -9.73 -31.32 8.52
CA GLN A 67 -11.02 -31.69 7.95
C GLN A 67 -11.76 -30.49 7.37
N GLN A 68 -11.67 -29.32 8.02
CA GLN A 68 -12.31 -28.10 7.54
C GLN A 68 -11.62 -27.55 6.29
N VAL A 69 -10.28 -27.57 6.23
CA VAL A 69 -9.51 -27.18 5.04
C VAL A 69 -9.83 -28.13 3.89
N GLU A 70 -9.87 -29.43 4.12
CA GLU A 70 -10.23 -30.42 3.11
C GLU A 70 -11.66 -30.23 2.61
N SER A 71 -12.63 -30.09 3.51
CA SER A 71 -14.04 -29.88 3.16
C SER A 71 -14.25 -28.58 2.40
N SER A 72 -13.61 -27.49 2.84
CA SER A 72 -13.71 -26.17 2.18
C SER A 72 -13.01 -26.15 0.83
N ALA A 73 -11.85 -26.80 0.70
CA ALA A 73 -11.14 -26.94 -0.56
C ALA A 73 -11.92 -27.78 -1.56
N MET A 74 -12.54 -28.89 -1.11
CA MET A 74 -13.42 -29.70 -1.95
C MET A 74 -14.68 -28.94 -2.36
N GLN A 75 -15.31 -28.21 -1.43
CA GLN A 75 -16.54 -27.46 -1.68
C GLN A 75 -16.32 -26.36 -2.74
N HIS A 76 -15.20 -25.65 -2.65
CA HIS A 76 -14.90 -24.52 -3.54
C HIS A 76 -14.04 -24.88 -4.74
N GLY A 77 -13.50 -26.11 -4.80
CA GLY A 77 -12.61 -26.56 -5.88
C GLY A 77 -11.20 -25.97 -5.82
N ALA A 78 -10.69 -25.66 -4.62
CA ALA A 78 -9.34 -25.13 -4.42
C ALA A 78 -8.29 -26.25 -4.37
N GLU A 79 -7.25 -26.15 -5.21
CA GLU A 79 -6.03 -26.96 -5.16
C GLU A 79 -5.03 -26.39 -4.14
N VAL A 80 -5.23 -26.72 -2.86
CA VAL A 80 -4.33 -26.27 -1.78
C VAL A 80 -3.51 -27.43 -1.21
N ARG A 81 -2.30 -27.13 -0.74
CA ARG A 81 -1.50 -28.01 0.12
C ARG A 81 -1.51 -27.45 1.54
N LEU A 82 -1.56 -28.32 2.54
CA LEU A 82 -1.52 -27.91 3.94
C LEU A 82 -0.19 -28.33 4.56
N PHE A 83 0.57 -27.35 5.02
CA PHE A 83 1.79 -27.55 5.81
C PHE A 83 1.50 -27.31 7.28
N LEU A 84 1.85 -28.30 8.10
CA LEU A 84 1.72 -28.23 9.54
C LEU A 84 3.11 -28.13 10.15
N TRP A 85 3.39 -27.01 10.80
CA TRP A 85 4.70 -26.75 11.38
C TRP A 85 4.63 -26.63 12.90
N TYR A 86 5.23 -27.62 13.55
CA TYR A 86 5.38 -27.69 14.99
C TYR A 86 6.60 -26.89 15.46
N SER A 87 6.38 -25.84 16.24
CA SER A 87 7.39 -24.81 16.44
C SER A 87 8.23 -24.91 17.70
N THR A 88 8.38 -26.08 18.27
CA THR A 88 9.29 -26.29 19.42
C THR A 88 10.75 -26.39 19.00
N ASN A 89 11.04 -26.56 17.70
CA ASN A 89 12.40 -26.64 17.21
C ASN A 89 13.08 -25.26 17.17
N ASN A 90 14.29 -25.18 17.72
CA ASN A 90 15.13 -23.98 17.78
C ASN A 90 15.78 -23.63 16.44
N ALA A 91 15.81 -24.54 15.46
CA ALA A 91 16.37 -24.30 14.13
C ALA A 91 15.64 -23.20 13.33
N PHE A 92 14.52 -22.69 13.85
CA PHE A 92 13.65 -21.74 13.16
C PHE A 92 13.41 -20.45 13.94
N ILE A 93 14.28 -20.09 14.88
CA ILE A 93 14.15 -18.86 15.68
C ILE A 93 14.02 -17.63 14.77
N ASP A 94 14.87 -17.51 13.75
CA ASP A 94 14.84 -16.38 12.82
C ASP A 94 13.50 -16.29 12.04
N ALA A 95 12.96 -17.43 11.61
CA ALA A 95 11.67 -17.48 10.92
C ALA A 95 10.50 -17.11 11.85
N LYS A 96 10.59 -17.43 13.15
CA LYS A 96 9.59 -17.03 14.16
C LYS A 96 9.59 -15.52 14.38
N GLU A 97 10.77 -14.92 14.46
CA GLU A 97 10.93 -13.47 14.62
C GLU A 97 10.41 -12.71 13.40
N GLN A 98 10.79 -13.14 12.19
CA GLN A 98 10.35 -12.52 10.94
C GLN A 98 8.84 -12.61 10.72
N LEU A 99 8.22 -13.72 11.11
CA LEU A 99 6.77 -13.91 11.04
C LEU A 99 6.02 -13.33 12.25
N PHE A 100 6.74 -12.72 13.19
CA PHE A 100 6.21 -12.16 14.44
C PHE A 100 5.33 -13.15 15.21
N LYS A 101 5.75 -14.42 15.25
CA LYS A 101 5.02 -15.46 15.96
C LYS A 101 5.05 -15.19 17.47
N ARG A 102 3.88 -15.06 18.09
CA ARG A 102 3.74 -15.03 19.55
C ARG A 102 3.64 -16.43 20.14
N LYS A 103 4.37 -16.71 21.22
CA LYS A 103 4.30 -17.98 21.97
C LYS A 103 2.87 -18.27 22.40
N GLY A 104 2.42 -19.52 22.25
CA GLY A 104 1.10 -20.00 22.69
C GLY A 104 -0.10 -19.75 21.75
N PHE A 105 0.02 -18.94 20.70
CA PHE A 105 -1.08 -18.69 19.72
C PHE A 105 -0.77 -19.30 18.36
N PRO A 106 -1.70 -19.94 17.63
CA PRO A 106 -1.41 -20.41 16.28
C PRO A 106 -1.24 -19.23 15.30
N LEU A 107 -0.49 -19.48 14.22
CA LEU A 107 -0.29 -18.54 13.13
C LEU A 107 -0.60 -19.27 11.83
N LEU A 108 -1.56 -18.75 11.06
CA LEU A 108 -1.87 -19.24 9.73
C LEU A 108 -1.26 -18.31 8.68
N VAL A 109 -0.49 -18.87 7.75
CA VAL A 109 0.14 -18.14 6.65
C VAL A 109 -0.39 -18.68 5.33
N ILE A 110 -0.81 -17.78 4.44
CA ILE A 110 -1.18 -18.14 3.08
C ILE A 110 0.02 -17.91 2.17
N VAL A 111 0.52 -18.97 1.56
CA VAL A 111 1.58 -18.93 0.58
C VAL A 111 0.97 -19.13 -0.80
N PHE A 112 0.84 -18.03 -1.53
CA PHE A 112 0.31 -18.02 -2.90
C PHE A 112 1.48 -17.82 -3.86
N ARG A 113 1.63 -18.71 -4.85
CA ARG A 113 2.75 -18.68 -5.82
C ARG A 113 4.12 -18.44 -5.17
N ARG A 114 4.41 -19.13 -4.05
CA ARG A 114 5.68 -19.07 -3.30
C ARG A 114 5.97 -17.76 -2.56
N ILE A 115 4.99 -16.86 -2.44
CA ILE A 115 5.10 -15.63 -1.65
C ILE A 115 4.06 -15.66 -0.53
N ILE A 116 4.40 -15.14 0.64
CA ILE A 116 3.44 -14.94 1.72
C ILE A 116 2.46 -13.85 1.28
N ALA A 117 1.25 -14.26 0.95
CA ALA A 117 0.18 -13.36 0.52
C ALA A 117 -0.54 -12.75 1.71
N ASP A 118 -0.71 -13.51 2.80
CA ASP A 118 -1.40 -13.05 4.00
C ASP A 118 -0.98 -13.85 5.24
N SER A 119 -1.23 -13.30 6.43
CA SER A 119 -1.00 -13.97 7.71
C SER A 119 -2.06 -13.63 8.75
N PHE A 120 -2.64 -14.64 9.38
CA PHE A 120 -3.60 -14.52 10.47
C PHE A 120 -2.91 -14.81 11.80
N ARG A 121 -2.82 -13.78 12.64
CA ARG A 121 -2.10 -13.78 13.92
C ARG A 121 -3.08 -13.67 15.08
N ASP A 122 -2.68 -14.17 16.23
CA ASP A 122 -3.38 -14.01 17.51
C ASP A 122 -4.83 -14.54 17.53
N LEU A 123 -5.20 -15.43 16.59
CA LEU A 123 -6.52 -16.07 16.54
C LEU A 123 -6.43 -17.50 17.07
N PRO A 124 -7.35 -17.92 17.96
CA PRO A 124 -7.44 -19.32 18.35
C PRO A 124 -7.90 -20.21 17.18
N LEU A 125 -7.55 -21.50 17.21
CA LEU A 125 -7.74 -22.41 16.07
C LEU A 125 -9.22 -22.66 15.73
N ASP A 126 -10.11 -22.59 16.72
CA ASP A 126 -11.56 -22.74 16.57
C ASP A 126 -12.23 -21.55 15.85
N VAL A 127 -11.65 -20.35 15.96
CA VAL A 127 -12.09 -19.16 15.21
C VAL A 127 -11.62 -19.22 13.76
N LEU A 128 -10.41 -19.73 13.53
CA LEU A 128 -9.88 -19.94 12.18
C LEU A 128 -10.73 -20.96 11.40
N THR A 129 -11.16 -22.05 12.04
CA THR A 129 -11.95 -23.10 11.40
C THR A 129 -13.38 -22.66 11.03
N LYS A 130 -14.07 -21.89 11.87
CA LYS A 130 -15.49 -21.57 11.64
C LYS A 130 -15.74 -20.69 10.41
N ASP A 131 -15.00 -19.59 10.26
CA ASP A 131 -15.32 -18.57 9.24
C ASP A 131 -14.19 -18.27 8.26
N THR A 132 -12.94 -18.49 8.68
CA THR A 132 -11.77 -17.95 7.96
C THR A 132 -11.32 -18.90 6.85
N ILE A 133 -11.27 -20.20 7.12
CA ILE A 133 -10.82 -21.21 6.15
C ILE A 133 -11.73 -21.30 4.91
N SER A 134 -13.06 -21.27 5.09
CA SER A 134 -13.99 -21.35 3.94
C SER A 134 -13.79 -20.17 2.98
N ARG A 135 -13.66 -18.95 3.51
CA ARG A 135 -13.38 -17.74 2.71
C ARG A 135 -12.02 -17.77 2.03
N ILE A 136 -11.00 -18.34 2.69
CA ILE A 136 -9.67 -18.51 2.11
C ILE A 136 -9.72 -19.50 0.94
N CYS A 137 -10.36 -20.65 1.13
CA CYS A 137 -10.49 -21.67 0.07
C CYS A 137 -11.32 -21.16 -1.11
N GLU A 138 -12.41 -20.44 -0.86
CA GLU A 138 -13.21 -19.77 -1.90
C GLU A 138 -12.34 -18.80 -2.73
N ARG A 139 -11.57 -17.94 -2.05
CA ARG A 139 -10.66 -17.00 -2.73
C ARG A 139 -9.54 -17.73 -3.48
N LEU A 140 -8.95 -18.78 -2.90
CA LEU A 140 -7.88 -19.54 -3.55
C LEU A 140 -8.39 -20.31 -4.78
N ALA A 141 -9.58 -20.91 -4.72
CA ALA A 141 -10.21 -21.54 -5.88
C ALA A 141 -10.42 -20.54 -7.03
N LEU A 142 -10.87 -19.32 -6.71
CA LEU A 142 -10.99 -18.23 -7.69
C LEU A 142 -9.64 -17.88 -8.32
N TYR A 143 -8.55 -17.88 -7.53
CA TYR A 143 -7.20 -17.59 -8.04
C TYR A 143 -6.59 -18.75 -8.85
N GLN A 144 -6.96 -20.00 -8.57
CA GLN A 144 -6.37 -21.21 -9.17
C GLN A 144 -7.07 -21.65 -10.46
N GLY A 145 -8.36 -21.39 -10.60
CA GLY A 145 -9.11 -21.64 -11.84
C GLY A 145 -8.71 -20.74 -13.03
N SER A 146 -7.85 -19.74 -12.81
CA SER A 146 -7.49 -18.71 -13.77
C SER A 146 -6.04 -18.85 -14.29
N LYS A 147 -5.85 -19.42 -15.49
CA LYS A 147 -4.60 -19.32 -16.28
C LYS A 147 -4.63 -18.02 -17.10
N VAL A 148 -4.08 -16.91 -16.62
CA VAL A 148 -4.21 -15.61 -17.33
C VAL A 148 -3.00 -14.64 -17.17
N THR A 149 -2.64 -13.96 -18.27
CA THR A 149 -1.68 -12.84 -18.50
C THR A 149 -2.34 -11.43 -18.44
N ALA A 150 -1.54 -10.35 -18.24
CA ALA A 150 -2.02 -9.05 -17.72
C ALA A 150 -2.27 -7.89 -18.74
N HIS A 151 -3.39 -7.15 -18.60
CA HIS A 151 -3.66 -5.76 -19.04
C HIS A 151 -4.56 -4.97 -18.04
N ILE A 152 -4.43 -3.63 -18.02
CA ILE A 152 -5.11 -2.66 -17.12
C ILE A 152 -6.39 -2.09 -17.76
N HIS A 153 -7.46 -1.94 -16.97
CA HIS A 153 -8.69 -1.25 -17.37
C HIS A 153 -8.89 0.03 -16.54
N CYS A 154 -8.80 1.21 -17.18
CA CYS A 154 -9.20 2.48 -16.60
C CYS A 154 -10.72 2.63 -16.75
N LYS A 155 -11.49 2.48 -15.66
CA LYS A 155 -12.89 2.90 -15.65
C LYS A 155 -13.01 4.35 -15.20
N ASN A 156 -12.99 5.27 -16.17
CA ASN A 156 -13.58 6.58 -16.03
C ASN A 156 -15.10 6.43 -15.86
N SER A 157 -15.63 6.65 -14.65
CA SER A 157 -16.99 7.15 -14.40
C SER A 157 -17.18 7.43 -12.90
N PHE A 158 -17.30 8.71 -12.54
CA PHE A 158 -17.89 9.14 -11.26
C PHE A 158 -19.35 8.65 -11.16
N PRO A 159 -19.88 8.40 -9.95
CA PRO A 159 -20.76 9.43 -9.37
C PRO A 159 -20.63 9.61 -7.85
N PHE A 160 -20.80 10.86 -7.44
CA PHE A 160 -20.95 11.32 -6.06
C PHE A 160 -22.46 11.44 -5.73
N LEU A 161 -22.83 11.00 -4.52
CA LEU A 161 -24.07 11.25 -3.74
C LEU A 161 -25.46 11.00 -4.37
N GLN A 162 -26.19 10.01 -3.84
CA GLN A 162 -27.56 10.17 -3.32
C GLN A 162 -28.08 8.87 -2.67
N GLY A 163 -28.78 9.01 -1.55
CA GLY A 163 -29.99 8.22 -1.27
C GLY A 163 -29.82 6.89 -0.54
N GLU A 164 -30.50 6.82 0.59
CA GLU A 164 -30.82 5.67 1.43
C GLU A 164 -31.22 4.38 0.68
N ASN A 165 -30.94 3.25 1.35
CA ASN A 165 -31.60 1.95 1.24
C ASN A 165 -31.73 1.34 -0.17
N ASP A 166 -30.91 0.33 -0.46
CA ASP A 166 -31.50 -0.96 -0.86
C ASP A 166 -30.50 -2.12 -0.76
N VAL A 167 -30.97 -3.15 -0.08
CA VAL A 167 -30.42 -4.49 -0.01
C VAL A 167 -30.78 -5.16 -1.32
N ASN A 168 -29.87 -5.18 -2.31
CA ASN A 168 -29.78 -6.15 -3.43
C ASN A 168 -29.09 -5.50 -4.64
N ALA A 169 -27.76 -5.65 -4.73
CA ALA A 169 -27.01 -5.49 -5.98
C ALA A 169 -25.96 -6.60 -6.12
N PHE A 170 -26.38 -7.83 -5.84
CA PHE A 170 -25.71 -9.06 -6.28
C PHE A 170 -26.64 -9.70 -7.31
N GLN A 171 -26.52 -9.31 -8.57
CA GLN A 171 -26.93 -10.06 -9.76
C GLN A 171 -27.02 -9.10 -10.94
N SER A 172 -26.02 -9.18 -11.83
CA SER A 172 -26.23 -9.27 -13.28
C SER A 172 -24.97 -8.84 -13.98
N PHE A 173 -24.17 -9.80 -14.45
CA PHE A 173 -23.43 -9.71 -15.70
C PHE A 173 -23.19 -11.15 -16.19
N HIS A 174 -24.23 -11.78 -16.72
CA HIS A 174 -24.05 -12.93 -17.59
C HIS A 174 -24.22 -12.50 -19.05
N ASN A 175 -23.30 -13.03 -19.86
CA ASN A 175 -23.33 -13.21 -21.31
C ASN A 175 -22.91 -12.02 -22.17
N HIS A 176 -21.63 -11.99 -22.51
CA HIS A 176 -21.23 -12.13 -23.91
C HIS A 176 -19.90 -12.90 -24.02
N SER A 177 -19.91 -13.88 -24.90
CA SER A 177 -18.77 -14.71 -25.31
C SER A 177 -17.71 -13.87 -26.02
N ASN A 178 -16.56 -13.67 -25.37
CA ASN A 178 -15.25 -13.53 -26.00
C ASN A 178 -14.19 -13.85 -24.93
N ILE A 179 -13.13 -14.55 -25.35
CA ILE A 179 -12.04 -15.01 -24.50
C ILE A 179 -11.25 -13.79 -24.04
N GLU A 180 -11.63 -13.23 -22.89
CA GLU A 180 -10.93 -12.11 -22.26
C GLU A 180 -10.17 -12.61 -21.03
N THR A 181 -8.85 -12.50 -21.12
CA THR A 181 -7.88 -12.67 -20.05
C THR A 181 -8.27 -11.84 -18.82
N GLN A 182 -8.84 -12.46 -17.78
CA GLN A 182 -9.09 -11.84 -16.48
C GLN A 182 -7.83 -11.68 -15.61
N THR A 183 -7.45 -10.41 -15.40
CA THR A 183 -6.29 -9.95 -14.65
C THR A 183 -6.54 -9.73 -13.16
N LEU A 184 -5.51 -9.90 -12.32
CA LEU A 184 -5.54 -9.51 -10.91
C LEU A 184 -5.41 -7.99 -10.85
N SER A 185 -6.55 -7.30 -10.77
CA SER A 185 -6.60 -5.85 -10.65
C SER A 185 -6.18 -5.44 -9.25
N VAL A 186 -4.96 -4.90 -9.12
CA VAL A 186 -4.61 -4.13 -7.94
C VAL A 186 -5.12 -2.72 -8.17
N ASP A 187 -6.19 -2.39 -7.47
CA ASP A 187 -6.77 -1.06 -7.55
C ASP A 187 -5.88 -0.07 -6.77
N VAL A 188 -4.97 0.58 -7.50
CA VAL A 188 -4.12 1.65 -6.99
C VAL A 188 -4.96 2.78 -6.41
N VAL A 189 -6.14 3.06 -7.00
CA VAL A 189 -7.07 4.07 -6.49
C VAL A 189 -7.59 3.67 -5.11
N GLN A 190 -8.00 2.41 -4.93
CA GLN A 190 -8.45 1.89 -3.64
C GLN A 190 -7.35 1.97 -2.56
N ILE A 191 -6.10 1.66 -2.89
CA ILE A 191 -4.96 1.77 -1.95
C ILE A 191 -4.75 3.23 -1.54
N ILE A 192 -4.84 4.15 -2.50
CA ILE A 192 -4.69 5.59 -2.26
C ILE A 192 -5.84 6.11 -1.40
N GLU A 193 -7.08 5.73 -1.69
CA GLU A 193 -8.25 6.09 -0.88
C GLU A 193 -8.14 5.57 0.55
N MET A 194 -7.67 4.33 0.73
CA MET A 194 -7.38 3.78 2.05
C MET A 194 -6.32 4.61 2.79
N GLY A 195 -5.25 5.04 2.10
CA GLY A 195 -4.24 5.93 2.66
C GLY A 195 -4.81 7.29 3.10
N LYS A 196 -5.64 7.93 2.26
CA LYS A 196 -6.31 9.19 2.60
C LYS A 196 -7.24 9.04 3.80
N ASN A 197 -8.02 7.96 3.85
CA ASN A 197 -8.89 7.65 4.97
C ASN A 197 -8.12 7.47 6.29
N LEU A 198 -6.90 6.92 6.22
CA LEU A 198 -6.02 6.79 7.38
C LEU A 198 -5.44 8.15 7.82
N LEU A 199 -5.10 9.05 6.89
CA LEU A 199 -4.69 10.42 7.23
C LEU A 199 -5.80 11.18 7.97
N CYS A 200 -7.04 11.07 7.52
CA CYS A 200 -8.19 11.68 8.19
C CYS A 200 -8.44 11.13 9.60
N LYS A 201 -7.91 9.94 9.92
CA LYS A 201 -8.02 9.28 11.23
C LYS A 201 -6.77 9.45 12.09
N ASP A 202 -5.93 10.44 11.78
CA ASP A 202 -4.65 10.72 12.46
C ASP A 202 -3.66 9.54 12.44
N ARG A 203 -3.76 8.65 11.45
CA ARG A 203 -2.88 7.47 11.28
C ARG A 203 -1.88 7.67 10.15
N ALA A 204 -1.12 8.76 10.22
CA ALA A 204 -0.21 9.16 9.15
C ALA A 204 0.91 8.12 8.86
N ASP A 205 1.46 7.46 9.88
CA ASP A 205 2.45 6.38 9.69
C ASP A 205 1.89 5.19 8.86
N TYR A 206 0.60 4.88 9.00
CA TYR A 206 -0.05 3.80 8.26
C TYR A 206 -0.46 4.26 6.85
N ALA A 207 -0.87 5.52 6.71
CA ALA A 207 -1.17 6.12 5.42
C ALA A 207 0.06 6.15 4.51
N GLU A 208 1.22 6.55 5.03
CA GLU A 208 2.49 6.53 4.31
C GLU A 208 2.79 5.15 3.71
N LYS A 209 2.59 4.07 4.49
CA LYS A 209 2.77 2.69 4.00
C LYS A 209 1.86 2.35 2.82
N CYS A 210 0.63 2.87 2.80
CA CYS A 210 -0.30 2.68 1.69
C CYS A 210 0.19 3.39 0.43
N PHE A 211 0.60 4.65 0.56
CA PHE A 211 1.11 5.44 -0.56
C PHE A 211 2.42 4.88 -1.14
N VAL A 212 3.34 4.46 -0.27
CA VAL A 212 4.58 3.79 -0.69
C VAL A 212 4.28 2.46 -1.39
N LYS A 213 3.27 1.71 -0.94
CA LYS A 213 2.83 0.47 -1.61
C LYS A 213 2.27 0.77 -3.00
N ALA A 214 1.39 1.76 -3.14
CA ALA A 214 0.86 2.22 -4.42
C ALA A 214 1.98 2.65 -5.39
N LEU A 215 2.93 3.44 -4.91
CA LEU A 215 4.09 3.89 -5.68
C LEU A 215 4.95 2.72 -6.17
N LYS A 216 5.23 1.73 -5.31
CA LYS A 216 5.99 0.52 -5.70
C LYS A 216 5.30 -0.29 -6.78
N ILE A 217 3.97 -0.37 -6.75
CA ILE A 217 3.18 -1.05 -7.79
C ILE A 217 3.33 -0.30 -9.12
N LEU A 218 3.18 1.02 -9.13
CA LEU A 218 3.36 1.83 -10.34
C LEU A 218 4.81 1.77 -10.86
N ASP A 219 5.80 1.81 -9.98
CA ASP A 219 7.22 1.71 -10.35
C ASP A 219 7.54 0.33 -10.97
N ALA A 220 6.92 -0.76 -10.50
CA ALA A 220 7.06 -2.09 -11.09
C ALA A 220 6.42 -2.19 -12.49
N LEU A 221 5.30 -1.48 -12.71
CA LEU A 221 4.60 -1.43 -14.00
C LEU A 221 5.31 -0.55 -15.05
N LYS A 222 6.30 0.26 -14.65
CA LYS A 222 7.03 1.17 -15.55
C LYS A 222 7.50 0.47 -16.81
N VAL A 223 8.10 -0.71 -16.65
CA VAL A 223 8.70 -1.46 -17.76
C VAL A 223 7.64 -1.99 -18.73
N GLU A 224 6.45 -2.35 -18.25
CA GLU A 224 5.37 -2.88 -19.10
C GLU A 224 4.64 -1.75 -19.84
N VAL A 225 4.39 -0.63 -19.15
CA VAL A 225 3.76 0.56 -19.71
C VAL A 225 4.66 1.21 -20.77
N CYS A 226 5.97 1.33 -20.50
CA CYS A 226 6.93 1.89 -21.45
C CYS A 226 7.28 0.95 -22.62
N LYS A 227 6.86 -0.33 -22.59
CA LYS A 227 7.06 -1.28 -23.70
C LYS A 227 5.95 -1.17 -24.77
N GLY A 228 4.77 -0.67 -24.41
CA GLY A 228 3.60 -0.63 -25.30
C GLY A 228 3.69 0.42 -26.42
N GLU A 229 4.58 1.41 -26.31
CA GLU A 229 4.65 2.57 -27.20
C GLU A 229 6.05 2.75 -27.83
N ARG A 230 6.72 1.64 -28.20
CA ARG A 230 7.79 1.74 -29.20
C ARG A 230 7.18 1.93 -30.58
N THR A 231 6.73 3.14 -30.89
CA THR A 231 6.53 3.56 -32.28
C THR A 231 7.88 3.47 -33.00
N ASN A 232 7.85 2.94 -34.23
CA ASN A 232 9.01 2.60 -35.04
C ASN A 232 9.79 3.83 -35.56
N GLU A 233 10.01 4.86 -34.76
CA GLU A 233 10.84 6.02 -35.13
C GLU A 233 11.58 6.46 -33.86
N GLY A 234 12.89 6.68 -33.98
CA GLY A 234 13.82 6.80 -32.86
C GLY A 234 13.68 8.07 -32.01
N GLU A 235 12.50 8.31 -31.46
CA GLU A 235 12.24 9.37 -30.48
C GLU A 235 12.37 8.81 -29.06
N ALA A 236 13.01 9.63 -28.21
CA ALA A 236 13.44 9.31 -26.86
C ALA A 236 12.29 8.75 -25.99
N ASP A 237 12.64 7.78 -25.12
CA ASP A 237 11.82 7.19 -24.04
C ASP A 237 10.53 7.97 -23.70
N PHE A 238 9.47 7.77 -24.48
CA PHE A 238 8.19 8.42 -24.26
C PHE A 238 7.47 7.68 -23.12
N ILE A 239 7.37 8.32 -21.96
CA ILE A 239 6.59 7.80 -20.84
C ILE A 239 5.17 8.38 -20.97
N PRO A 240 4.12 7.54 -21.00
CA PRO A 240 2.75 8.03 -21.09
C PRO A 240 2.44 9.06 -20.01
N HIS A 241 1.86 10.19 -20.41
CA HIS A 241 1.56 11.32 -19.53
C HIS A 241 0.69 10.90 -18.34
N ASP A 242 -0.31 10.04 -18.57
CA ASP A 242 -1.24 9.56 -17.53
C ASP A 242 -0.56 8.66 -16.48
N TYR A 243 0.40 7.84 -16.92
CA TYR A 243 1.22 7.05 -16.02
C TYR A 243 2.12 7.97 -15.17
N THR A 244 2.77 8.94 -15.81
CA THR A 244 3.64 9.90 -15.13
C THR A 244 2.86 10.73 -14.09
N ARG A 245 1.65 11.16 -14.43
CA ARG A 245 0.73 11.85 -13.51
C ARG A 245 0.31 10.96 -12.35
N SER A 246 -0.03 9.68 -12.60
CA SER A 246 -0.40 8.73 -11.54
C SER A 246 0.74 8.48 -10.55
N VAL A 247 1.98 8.44 -11.05
CA VAL A 247 3.19 8.34 -10.23
C VAL A 247 3.39 9.62 -9.42
N ALA A 248 3.32 10.80 -10.04
CA ALA A 248 3.42 12.09 -9.35
C ALA A 248 2.40 12.21 -8.22
N TYR A 249 1.17 11.80 -8.48
CA TYR A 249 0.08 11.77 -7.52
C TYR A 249 0.40 10.93 -6.28
N CYS A 250 0.92 9.72 -6.47
CA CYS A 250 1.31 8.84 -5.36
C CYS A 250 2.48 9.42 -4.57
N ILE A 251 3.46 10.04 -5.24
CA ILE A 251 4.59 10.68 -4.59
C ILE A 251 4.12 11.87 -3.74
N ALA A 252 3.18 12.68 -4.24
CA ALA A 252 2.62 13.81 -3.51
C ALA A 252 1.95 13.38 -2.20
N TRP A 253 1.12 12.34 -2.24
CA TRP A 253 0.47 11.82 -1.04
C TRP A 253 1.45 11.16 -0.05
N ALA A 254 2.49 10.49 -0.55
CA ALA A 254 3.57 9.99 0.31
C ALA A 254 4.33 11.14 1.00
N ALA A 255 4.64 12.22 0.27
CA ALA A 255 5.26 13.42 0.80
C ALA A 255 4.39 14.07 1.88
N ILE A 256 3.10 14.31 1.59
CA ILE A 256 2.14 14.89 2.56
C ILE A 256 2.09 14.03 3.83
N ALA A 257 2.04 12.71 3.70
CA ALA A 257 2.01 11.82 4.85
C ALA A 257 3.25 11.97 5.73
N GLN A 258 4.45 12.09 5.16
CA GLN A 258 5.68 12.32 5.93
C GLN A 258 5.71 13.71 6.58
N LEU A 259 5.30 14.75 5.84
CA LEU A 259 5.27 16.13 6.32
C LEU A 259 4.32 16.29 7.50
N VAL A 260 3.15 15.65 7.47
CA VAL A 260 2.20 15.64 8.60
C VAL A 260 2.72 14.86 9.81
N GLN A 261 3.69 13.98 9.64
CA GLN A 261 4.38 13.33 10.75
C GLN A 261 5.52 14.18 11.32
N GLY A 262 5.85 15.31 10.69
CA GLY A 262 7.04 16.10 10.99
C GLY A 262 8.35 15.41 10.60
N LYS A 263 8.29 14.36 9.76
CA LYS A 263 9.46 13.63 9.28
C LYS A 263 10.06 14.36 8.06
N GLU A 264 11.38 14.37 8.00
CA GLU A 264 12.15 14.75 6.80
C GLU A 264 11.79 16.11 6.19
N VAL A 265 11.38 17.09 7.01
CA VAL A 265 10.93 18.42 6.52
C VAL A 265 12.02 19.15 5.73
N LEU A 266 13.30 18.99 6.08
CA LEU A 266 14.41 19.64 5.35
C LEU A 266 14.83 18.88 4.08
N HIS A 267 14.78 17.55 4.12
CA HIS A 267 15.28 16.66 3.06
C HIS A 267 14.26 15.56 2.78
N ASN A 268 13.14 15.95 2.17
CA ASN A 268 12.07 15.02 1.86
C ASN A 268 12.33 14.37 0.49
N ALA A 269 12.67 13.08 0.49
CA ALA A 269 13.00 12.35 -0.73
C ALA A 269 11.85 12.33 -1.76
N PHE A 270 10.60 12.38 -1.32
CA PHE A 270 9.43 12.43 -2.20
C PHE A 270 9.27 13.81 -2.85
N ILE A 271 9.48 14.90 -2.10
CA ILE A 271 9.48 16.26 -2.67
C ILE A 271 10.65 16.42 -3.66
N GLU A 272 11.84 15.96 -3.31
CA GLU A 272 13.00 16.00 -4.21
C GLU A 272 12.73 15.21 -5.51
N ARG A 273 12.05 14.06 -5.40
CA ARG A 273 11.61 13.27 -6.56
C ARG A 273 10.58 14.04 -7.40
N LEU A 274 9.65 14.77 -6.80
CA LEU A 274 8.63 15.56 -7.52
C LEU A 274 9.20 16.77 -8.26
N THR A 275 10.08 17.54 -7.61
CA THR A 275 10.58 18.80 -8.16
C THR A 275 11.77 18.60 -9.11
N GLY A 276 12.39 17.41 -9.10
CA GLY A 276 13.74 17.22 -9.62
C GLY A 276 14.76 17.58 -8.54
N GLY A 277 15.71 16.68 -8.31
CA GLY A 277 16.75 16.86 -7.30
C GLY A 277 17.76 17.93 -7.72
N ARG A 278 18.48 18.51 -6.75
CA ARG A 278 19.72 19.22 -7.07
C ARG A 278 20.77 18.21 -7.51
N ASN A 279 21.18 18.25 -8.77
CA ASN A 279 22.42 17.59 -9.16
C ASN A 279 23.57 18.23 -8.39
N LYS A 280 24.19 17.48 -7.46
CA LYS A 280 25.29 17.97 -6.61
C LYS A 280 26.51 18.48 -7.41
N SER A 281 26.57 18.22 -8.72
CA SER A 281 27.63 18.65 -9.63
C SER A 281 27.30 19.88 -10.49
N SER A 282 26.06 20.38 -10.45
CA SER A 282 25.60 21.48 -11.31
C SER A 282 24.67 22.41 -10.53
N ASN A 283 24.97 23.71 -10.50
CA ASN A 283 24.07 24.74 -9.96
C ASN A 283 22.79 24.93 -10.81
N VAL A 284 22.57 24.08 -11.82
CA VAL A 284 21.36 24.05 -12.63
C VAL A 284 20.38 23.06 -12.00
N CYS A 285 19.21 23.55 -11.58
CA CYS A 285 18.09 22.69 -11.24
C CYS A 285 17.62 22.00 -12.52
N GLU A 286 17.85 20.69 -12.63
CA GLU A 286 17.19 19.90 -13.67
C GLU A 286 15.74 19.68 -13.23
N GLU A 287 14.81 20.24 -13.99
CA GLU A 287 13.39 19.99 -13.82
C GLU A 287 13.13 18.49 -14.02
N GLY A 288 12.68 17.81 -12.95
CA GLY A 288 12.39 16.39 -13.00
C GLY A 288 11.19 16.08 -13.90
N PRO A 289 10.97 14.80 -14.27
CA PRO A 289 9.85 14.41 -15.14
C PRO A 289 8.46 14.69 -14.53
N PHE A 290 8.40 15.03 -13.24
CA PHE A 290 7.16 15.36 -12.53
C PHE A 290 6.98 16.86 -12.26
N PHE A 291 7.95 17.70 -12.62
CA PHE A 291 7.98 19.12 -12.26
C PHE A 291 6.75 19.88 -12.78
N THR A 292 6.30 19.57 -13.99
CA THR A 292 5.10 20.18 -14.62
C THR A 292 3.84 20.01 -13.77
N PHE A 293 3.67 18.87 -13.11
CA PHE A 293 2.51 18.63 -12.23
C PHE A 293 2.59 19.44 -10.93
N THR A 294 3.80 19.81 -10.48
CA THR A 294 3.98 20.62 -9.26
C THR A 294 3.58 22.08 -9.44
N GLU A 295 3.54 22.56 -10.69
CA GLU A 295 3.11 23.92 -11.04
C GLU A 295 1.62 23.98 -11.44
N GLU A 296 0.92 22.84 -11.58
CA GLU A 296 -0.52 22.81 -11.87
C GLU A 296 -1.31 23.29 -10.64
N PRO A 297 -2.10 24.38 -10.75
CA PRO A 297 -2.88 24.90 -9.63
C PRO A 297 -3.87 23.87 -9.07
N LEU A 298 -4.11 23.91 -7.76
CA LEU A 298 -5.04 23.06 -7.04
C LEU A 298 -4.73 21.55 -7.07
N SER A 299 -3.64 21.15 -7.72
CA SER A 299 -3.17 19.76 -7.76
C SER A 299 -2.62 19.32 -6.40
N ASP A 300 -2.68 18.01 -6.12
CA ASP A 300 -2.13 17.44 -4.89
C ASP A 300 -0.59 17.53 -4.86
N GLU A 301 0.05 17.50 -6.03
CA GLU A 301 1.48 17.71 -6.25
C GLU A 301 1.91 19.13 -5.88
N CYS A 302 1.17 20.13 -6.37
CA CYS A 302 1.38 21.52 -6.00
C CYS A 302 1.11 21.72 -4.50
N ARG A 303 0.07 21.09 -3.97
CA ARG A 303 -0.26 21.13 -2.54
C ARG A 303 0.88 20.58 -1.67
N ALA A 304 1.47 19.46 -2.05
CA ALA A 304 2.60 18.86 -1.35
C ALA A 304 3.80 19.80 -1.32
N CYS A 305 4.12 20.42 -2.47
CA CYS A 305 5.22 21.37 -2.58
C CYS A 305 4.97 22.67 -1.79
N ALA A 306 3.76 23.21 -1.86
CA ALA A 306 3.37 24.38 -1.07
C ALA A 306 3.44 24.09 0.43
N LEU A 307 2.90 22.94 0.88
CA LEU A 307 2.98 22.50 2.26
C LEU A 307 4.43 22.40 2.75
N HIS A 308 5.31 21.78 1.95
CA HIS A 308 6.72 21.65 2.27
C HIS A 308 7.40 23.01 2.47
N ARG A 309 7.16 23.97 1.56
CA ARG A 309 7.71 25.32 1.64
C ARG A 309 7.16 26.10 2.83
N LEU A 310 5.88 25.93 3.17
CA LEU A 310 5.27 26.49 4.38
C LEU A 310 5.93 25.92 5.65
N LEU A 311 6.15 24.60 5.71
CA LEU A 311 6.75 23.95 6.87
C LEU A 311 8.22 24.36 7.08
N ILE A 312 8.99 24.53 5.99
CA ILE A 312 10.38 25.02 6.06
C ILE A 312 10.42 26.47 6.56
N ALA A 313 9.52 27.32 6.08
CA ALA A 313 9.51 28.74 6.43
C ALA A 313 8.91 29.03 7.81
N ALA A 314 8.25 28.04 8.43
CA ALA A 314 7.57 28.21 9.70
C ALA A 314 8.55 28.60 10.82
N PRO A 315 8.21 29.57 11.69
CA PRO A 315 9.07 29.97 12.79
C PRO A 315 9.18 28.91 13.89
N LEU A 316 8.23 27.98 13.95
CA LEU A 316 8.22 26.84 14.86
C LEU A 316 7.85 25.57 14.08
N PRO A 317 8.42 24.41 14.45
CA PRO A 317 8.06 23.15 13.81
C PRO A 317 6.57 22.87 14.03
N TRP A 318 5.92 22.39 12.97
CA TRP A 318 4.53 21.95 13.05
C TRP A 318 4.50 20.51 13.57
N ILE A 319 3.68 20.25 14.59
CA ILE A 319 3.57 18.95 15.25
C ILE A 319 2.09 18.62 15.42
N ALA A 320 1.63 17.51 14.85
CA ALA A 320 0.23 17.10 14.88
C ALA A 320 -0.37 17.07 16.30
N ALA A 321 0.39 16.64 17.30
CA ALA A 321 -0.08 16.55 18.70
C ALA A 321 -0.45 17.90 19.33
N THR A 322 0.22 18.99 18.93
CA THR A 322 0.06 20.33 19.52
C THR A 322 -0.63 21.31 18.58
N CYS A 323 -0.58 21.08 17.27
CA CYS A 323 -1.03 22.02 16.24
C CYS A 323 -2.45 21.71 15.73
N SER A 324 -3.35 21.23 16.60
CA SER A 324 -4.76 21.13 16.24
C SER A 324 -5.40 22.53 16.19
N GLU A 325 -6.34 22.74 15.26
CA GLU A 325 -7.01 24.04 15.08
C GLU A 325 -7.59 24.55 16.40
N ARG A 326 -8.31 23.69 17.13
CA ARG A 326 -8.93 24.04 18.40
C ARG A 326 -7.91 24.53 19.43
N LYS A 327 -6.81 23.79 19.62
CA LYS A 327 -5.77 24.18 20.59
C LYS A 327 -5.09 25.48 20.19
N LEU A 328 -4.76 25.63 18.90
CA LEU A 328 -4.14 26.86 18.39
C LEU A 328 -5.08 28.05 18.54
N GLN A 329 -6.37 27.89 18.27
CA GLN A 329 -7.36 28.94 18.43
C GLN A 329 -7.56 29.32 19.90
N GLU A 330 -7.63 28.35 20.81
CA GLU A 330 -7.69 28.60 22.26
C GLU A 330 -6.48 29.40 22.75
N ILE A 331 -5.27 29.05 22.28
CA ILE A 331 -4.05 29.80 22.58
C ILE A 331 -4.11 31.22 22.00
N LEU A 332 -4.52 31.37 20.74
CA LEU A 332 -4.56 32.70 20.09
C LEU A 332 -5.66 33.60 20.64
N ASN A 333 -6.74 33.04 21.20
CA ASN A 333 -7.77 33.81 21.89
C ASN A 333 -7.24 34.40 23.21
N THR A 334 -6.34 33.68 23.90
CA THR A 334 -5.69 34.19 25.13
C THR A 334 -4.51 35.10 24.81
N THR A 335 -3.76 34.79 23.76
CA THR A 335 -2.53 35.49 23.36
C THR A 335 -2.56 35.84 21.87
N PRO A 336 -3.27 36.92 21.46
CA PRO A 336 -3.49 37.26 20.06
C PRO A 336 -2.24 37.78 19.34
N THR A 337 -1.19 38.14 20.09
CA THR A 337 0.10 38.60 19.57
C THR A 337 1.09 37.46 19.31
N ASP A 338 0.72 36.20 19.58
CA ASP A 338 1.58 35.05 19.29
C ASP A 338 1.60 34.74 17.78
N HIS A 339 2.53 35.39 17.07
CA HIS A 339 2.70 35.24 15.63
C HIS A 339 3.20 33.85 15.23
N ALA A 340 3.95 33.17 16.10
CA ALA A 340 4.50 31.85 15.80
C ALA A 340 3.40 30.78 15.83
N ARG A 341 2.48 30.85 16.80
CA ARG A 341 1.29 29.98 16.84
C ARG A 341 0.29 30.30 15.74
N ARG A 342 0.17 31.58 15.35
CA ARG A 342 -0.61 31.98 14.17
C ARG A 342 -0.03 31.40 12.87
N ALA A 343 1.30 31.33 12.74
CA ALA A 343 1.95 30.65 11.61
C ALA A 343 1.62 29.15 11.57
N GLN A 344 1.63 28.47 12.73
CA GLN A 344 1.20 27.07 12.82
C GLN A 344 -0.29 26.90 12.47
N LEU A 345 -1.15 27.85 12.85
CA LEU A 345 -2.58 27.84 12.50
C LEU A 345 -2.78 27.90 10.98
N ILE A 346 -2.03 28.77 10.28
CA ILE A 346 -2.08 28.87 8.81
C ILE A 346 -1.77 27.52 8.16
N ILE A 347 -0.73 26.83 8.63
CA ILE A 347 -0.34 25.50 8.12
C ILE A 347 -1.45 24.48 8.39
N THR A 348 -2.03 24.47 9.60
CA THR A 348 -3.15 23.59 9.95
C THR A 348 -4.38 23.85 9.09
N LEU A 349 -4.74 25.11 8.82
CA LEU A 349 -5.86 25.47 7.96
C LEU A 349 -5.62 25.03 6.51
N PHE A 350 -4.42 25.23 5.99
CA PHE A 350 -4.01 24.75 4.66
C PHE A 350 -4.11 23.21 4.53
N LEU A 351 -3.66 22.47 5.55
CA LEU A 351 -3.80 21.02 5.62
C LEU A 351 -5.27 20.55 5.65
N ARG A 352 -6.15 21.31 6.29
CA ARG A 352 -7.59 21.03 6.31
C ARG A 352 -8.32 21.43 5.03
N GLY A 353 -7.67 22.19 4.15
CA GLY A 353 -8.30 22.73 2.94
C GLY A 353 -9.12 24.00 3.18
N ASP A 354 -9.03 24.62 4.36
CA ASP A 354 -9.65 25.92 4.65
C ASP A 354 -8.74 27.05 4.16
N ILE A 355 -8.68 27.21 2.84
CA ILE A 355 -7.74 28.12 2.18
C ILE A 355 -8.08 29.58 2.45
N GLU A 356 -9.37 29.92 2.55
CA GLU A 356 -9.83 31.29 2.81
C GLU A 356 -9.36 31.79 4.17
N ARG A 357 -9.53 30.98 5.23
CA ARG A 357 -9.02 31.34 6.55
C ARG A 357 -7.50 31.34 6.59
N ALA A 358 -6.84 30.39 5.91
CA ALA A 358 -5.38 30.38 5.82
C ALA A 358 -4.83 31.66 5.18
N LEU A 359 -5.44 32.14 4.09
CA LEU A 359 -5.09 33.41 3.45
C LEU A 359 -5.37 34.61 4.36
N THR A 360 -6.50 34.60 5.07
CA THR A 360 -6.87 35.69 6.00
C THR A 360 -5.84 35.83 7.12
N GLU A 361 -5.43 34.72 7.74
CA GLU A 361 -4.39 34.74 8.77
C GLU A 361 -3.01 35.09 8.20
N ALA A 362 -2.68 34.63 6.99
CA ALA A 362 -1.44 34.99 6.31
C ALA A 362 -1.36 36.49 5.98
N ALA A 363 -2.46 37.08 5.52
CA ALA A 363 -2.58 38.52 5.27
C ALA A 363 -2.41 39.35 6.55
N ARG A 364 -2.95 38.87 7.67
CA ARG A 364 -2.74 39.50 8.99
C ARG A 364 -1.27 39.45 9.42
N LEU A 365 -0.59 38.32 9.23
CA LEU A 365 0.85 38.25 9.53
C LEU A 365 1.67 39.16 8.61
N HIS A 366 1.29 39.25 7.34
CA HIS A 366 1.97 40.12 6.37
C HIS A 366 1.80 41.62 6.71
N SER A 367 0.60 42.06 7.10
CA SER A 367 0.35 43.45 7.51
C SER A 367 1.13 43.84 8.77
N LEU A 368 1.39 42.87 9.64
CA LEU A 368 2.26 43.00 10.82
C LEU A 368 3.75 42.86 10.52
N ARG A 369 4.14 42.79 9.23
CA ARG A 369 5.54 42.66 8.76
C ARG A 369 6.25 41.40 9.27
N ILE A 370 5.52 40.30 9.47
CA ILE A 370 6.09 38.99 9.81
C ILE A 370 6.45 38.26 8.51
N ASP A 371 7.72 37.83 8.39
CA ASP A 371 8.27 37.19 7.18
C ASP A 371 7.45 35.99 6.71
N PHE A 372 7.02 35.14 7.65
CA PHE A 372 6.19 33.98 7.36
C PHE A 372 4.90 34.36 6.63
N GLY A 373 4.29 35.51 6.95
CA GLY A 373 3.06 35.97 6.27
C GLY A 373 3.28 36.20 4.77
N ARG A 374 4.43 36.75 4.38
CA ARG A 374 4.79 36.93 2.96
C ARG A 374 4.96 35.59 2.26
N VAL A 375 5.66 34.64 2.90
CA VAL A 375 5.87 33.30 2.33
C VAL A 375 4.54 32.56 2.20
N ALA A 376 3.70 32.62 3.24
CA ALA A 376 2.42 31.93 3.26
C ALA A 376 1.47 32.45 2.17
N LEU A 377 1.36 33.77 2.01
CA LEU A 377 0.59 34.35 0.91
C LEU A 377 1.13 33.91 -0.45
N LYS A 378 2.44 34.01 -0.68
CA LYS A 378 3.04 33.60 -1.95
C LYS A 378 2.72 32.15 -2.30
N GLU A 379 2.92 31.22 -1.37
CA GLU A 379 2.78 29.79 -1.64
C GLU A 379 1.31 29.35 -1.72
N ILE A 380 0.43 29.90 -0.88
CA ILE A 380 -1.01 29.60 -0.96
C ILE A 380 -1.61 30.22 -2.24
N SER A 381 -1.20 31.43 -2.62
CA SER A 381 -1.65 32.06 -3.87
C SER A 381 -1.16 31.30 -5.09
N ARG A 382 0.10 30.84 -5.09
CA ARG A 382 0.64 29.96 -6.14
C ARG A 382 -0.17 28.67 -6.25
N PHE A 383 -0.48 28.03 -5.12
CA PHE A 383 -1.34 26.85 -5.10
C PHE A 383 -2.72 27.11 -5.73
N LEU A 384 -3.31 28.28 -5.51
CA LEU A 384 -4.56 28.70 -6.15
C LEU A 384 -4.43 29.09 -7.63
N GLY A 385 -3.22 29.18 -8.18
CA GLY A 385 -2.97 29.65 -9.55
C GLY A 385 -3.00 31.18 -9.71
N SER A 386 -3.01 31.91 -8.59
CA SER A 386 -2.89 33.38 -8.59
C SER A 386 -1.44 33.78 -8.30
N ILE A 387 -0.81 34.52 -9.21
CA ILE A 387 0.49 35.12 -8.92
C ILE A 387 0.23 36.42 -8.15
N MET A 388 0.16 36.34 -6.82
CA MET A 388 0.23 37.55 -6.01
C MET A 388 1.66 38.11 -6.09
N ARG A 389 1.83 39.24 -6.78
CA ARG A 389 3.03 40.07 -6.68
C ARG A 389 2.99 40.80 -5.33
N LEU A 390 3.65 40.24 -4.34
CA LEU A 390 3.85 40.87 -3.03
C LEU A 390 5.13 41.71 -3.10
N GLU A 391 5.00 43.00 -3.41
CA GLU A 391 6.09 43.98 -3.33
C GLU A 391 6.40 44.33 -1.86
#